data_AF-A0A7X6BNG8-F1
#
_entry.id   AF-A0A7X6BNG8-F1
#
_cell.length_a   1.000
_cell.length_b   1.000
_cell.length_c   1.000
_cell.angle_alpha   90.00
_cell.angle_beta   90.00
_cell.angle_gamma   90.00
#
_symmetry.space_group_name_H-M   'P 1'
#
loop_
_entity.id
_entity.type
_entity.pdbx_description
1 polymer ?
#
loop_
_entity_poly.entity_id
_entity_poly.type
_entity_poly.pdbx_seq_one_letter_code
_entity_poly.pdbx_strand_id
1 'polypeptide(L)'
;MTTTAQFPPATLTGAASGPTVAVCAGRVLLLAGVCFGAANLFQWSVVSGASGLHPATLGLSWPLAVAIFFTGLFRLRRIGGEAARRVAGWSRMAVFSMIAAALALAAASGMTGDWSLMLWNSVATLGLYGLAWLTAFARARRPGMALIGLVALGGAALLSTRIGTADQYMLQASTLALVALLPGLWLALGRRL
;
A
#
# COMPACT_ATOMS: atom_id res chain seq x y z
N MET A 1 13.27 59.10 37.08
CA MET A 1 12.16 58.46 36.34
C MET A 1 12.78 57.51 35.34
N THR A 2 12.83 56.22 35.67
CA THR A 2 13.53 55.19 34.90
C THR A 2 12.45 54.24 34.38
N THR A 3 12.10 54.37 33.11
CA THR A 3 11.04 53.58 32.46
C THR A 3 11.58 52.21 32.10
N THR A 4 11.29 51.20 32.90
CA THR A 4 11.55 49.79 32.58
C THR A 4 10.57 49.32 31.51
N ALA A 5 11.07 49.09 30.28
CA ALA A 5 10.32 48.48 29.20
C ALA A 5 10.06 46.99 29.53
N GLN A 6 8.81 46.66 29.83
CA GLN A 6 8.34 45.31 30.08
C GLN A 6 8.07 44.63 28.73
N PHE A 7 8.97 43.74 28.30
CA PHE A 7 8.73 42.90 27.12
C PHE A 7 7.66 41.85 27.42
N PRO A 8 6.68 41.64 26.52
CA PRO A 8 5.69 40.58 26.69
C PRO A 8 6.36 39.20 26.61
N PRO A 9 5.91 38.22 27.40
CA PRO A 9 6.41 36.86 27.32
C PRO A 9 6.12 36.30 25.93
N ALA A 10 7.18 35.89 25.23
CA ALA A 10 7.07 35.15 23.98
C ALA A 10 6.31 33.84 24.26
N THR A 11 5.03 33.80 23.92
CA THR A 11 4.24 32.58 23.82
C THR A 11 4.79 31.77 22.66
N LEU A 12 5.81 30.95 22.92
CA LEU A 12 6.21 29.85 22.06
C LEU A 12 5.14 28.75 22.14
N THR A 13 3.97 28.99 21.53
CA THR A 13 3.01 27.92 21.20
C THR A 13 3.54 27.15 19.99
N GLY A 14 4.71 26.54 20.15
CA GLY A 14 5.16 25.45 19.30
C GLY A 14 4.35 24.21 19.64
N ALA A 15 3.05 24.23 19.32
CA ALA A 15 2.25 23.01 19.31
C ALA A 15 2.94 22.07 18.33
N ALA A 16 3.60 21.03 18.84
CA ALA A 16 4.18 19.97 18.04
C ALA A 16 3.06 19.42 17.15
N SER A 17 3.01 19.91 15.92
CA SER A 17 1.91 19.65 15.01
C SER A 17 2.02 18.17 14.67
N GLY A 18 1.04 17.38 15.14
CA GLY A 18 1.00 15.94 14.93
C GLY A 18 1.16 15.57 13.45
N PRO A 19 1.52 14.30 13.16
CA PRO A 19 1.80 13.88 11.79
C PRO A 19 0.64 14.19 10.86
N THR A 20 0.95 14.82 9.74
CA THR A 20 -0.06 15.21 8.73
C THR A 20 -0.70 13.98 8.09
N VAL A 21 -1.85 14.16 7.43
CA VAL A 21 -2.53 13.10 6.66
C VAL A 21 -1.58 12.50 5.62
N ALA A 22 -0.77 13.32 4.95
CA ALA A 22 0.19 12.85 3.95
C ALA A 22 1.28 11.97 4.56
N VAL A 23 1.84 12.35 5.71
CA VAL A 23 2.85 11.55 6.43
C VAL A 23 2.24 10.23 6.91
N CYS A 24 1.03 10.26 7.47
CA CYS A 24 0.31 9.04 7.87
C CYS A 24 0.00 8.13 6.69
N ALA A 25 -0.46 8.67 5.56
CA ALA A 25 -0.69 7.92 4.34
C ALA A 25 0.62 7.30 3.80
N GLY A 26 1.71 8.06 3.84
CA GLY A 26 3.04 7.57 3.48
C GLY A 26 3.48 6.38 4.33
N ARG A 27 3.30 6.46 5.65
CA ARG A 27 3.61 5.35 6.56
C ARG A 27 2.79 4.10 6.27
N VAL A 28 1.51 4.25 5.92
CA VAL A 28 0.68 3.10 5.53
C VAL A 28 1.11 2.52 4.19
N LEU A 29 1.40 3.35 3.18
CA LEU A 29 1.89 2.91 1.88
C LEU A 29 3.24 2.19 1.98
N LEU A 30 4.15 2.71 2.81
CA LEU A 30 5.42 2.08 3.13
C LEU A 30 5.20 0.70 3.73
N LEU A 31 4.34 0.60 4.76
CA LEU A 31 4.00 -0.67 5.40
C LEU A 31 3.37 -1.65 4.40
N ALA A 32 2.45 -1.18 3.56
CA ALA A 32 1.83 -2.01 2.52
C ALA A 32 2.86 -2.52 1.52
N GLY A 33 3.72 -1.64 1.02
CA GLY A 33 4.79 -1.98 0.07
C GLY A 33 5.75 -3.02 0.64
N VAL A 34 6.13 -2.90 1.92
CA VAL A 34 6.99 -3.88 2.59
C VAL A 34 6.28 -5.21 2.78
N CYS A 35 5.09 -5.23 3.42
CA CYS A 35 4.39 -6.49 3.72
C CYS A 35 4.00 -7.25 2.46
N PHE A 36 3.35 -6.58 1.52
CA PHE A 36 2.85 -7.24 0.30
C PHE A 36 3.95 -7.44 -0.73
N GLY A 37 4.95 -6.56 -0.80
CA GLY A 37 6.14 -6.78 -1.63
C GLY A 37 6.92 -8.02 -1.17
N ALA A 38 7.18 -8.13 0.13
CA ALA A 38 7.85 -9.30 0.70
C ALA A 38 7.05 -10.60 0.49
N ALA A 39 5.73 -10.56 0.66
CA ALA A 39 4.87 -11.70 0.38
C ALA A 39 4.96 -12.17 -1.08
N ASN A 40 5.01 -11.23 -2.04
CA ASN A 40 5.18 -11.53 -3.45
C ASN A 40 6.58 -12.07 -3.77
N LEU A 41 7.64 -11.54 -3.16
CA LEU A 41 8.99 -12.10 -3.29
C LEU A 41 9.07 -13.52 -2.73
N PHE A 42 8.40 -13.79 -1.61
CA PHE A 42 8.29 -15.14 -1.07
C PHE A 42 7.55 -16.06 -2.07
N GLN A 43 6.40 -15.64 -2.60
CA GLN A 43 5.67 -16.42 -3.60
C GLN A 43 6.52 -16.70 -4.85
N TRP A 44 7.24 -15.70 -5.36
CA TRP A 44 8.21 -15.88 -6.44
C TRP A 44 9.26 -16.94 -6.09
N SER A 45 9.86 -16.87 -4.89
CA SER A 45 10.90 -17.81 -4.47
C SER A 45 10.42 -19.27 -4.33
N VAL A 46 9.14 -19.46 -4.05
CA VAL A 46 8.52 -20.80 -3.96
C VAL A 46 8.16 -21.30 -5.36
N VAL A 47 7.48 -20.50 -6.17
CA VAL A 47 7.00 -20.89 -7.50
C VAL A 47 8.13 -21.06 -8.51
N SER A 48 9.21 -20.29 -8.39
CA SER A 48 10.43 -20.46 -9.21
C SER A 48 11.28 -21.65 -8.79
N GLY A 49 11.00 -22.27 -7.63
CA GLY A 49 11.84 -23.32 -7.04
C GLY A 49 13.11 -22.81 -6.35
N ALA A 50 13.37 -21.50 -6.34
CA ALA A 50 14.58 -20.92 -5.75
C ALA A 50 14.76 -21.23 -4.25
N SER A 51 13.67 -21.44 -3.51
CA SER A 51 13.70 -21.76 -2.08
C SER A 51 13.62 -23.26 -1.75
N GLY A 52 13.28 -24.12 -2.72
CA GLY A 52 13.04 -25.55 -2.49
C GLY A 52 11.86 -25.87 -1.55
N LEU A 53 11.01 -24.89 -1.21
CA LEU A 53 9.87 -25.08 -0.32
C LEU A 53 8.68 -25.76 -1.02
N HIS A 54 7.88 -26.48 -0.24
CA HIS A 54 6.67 -27.13 -0.74
C HIS A 54 5.58 -26.07 -1.09
N PRO A 55 4.86 -26.17 -2.23
CA PRO A 55 3.87 -25.18 -2.66
C PRO A 55 2.75 -24.88 -1.64
N ALA A 56 2.47 -25.80 -0.72
CA ALA A 56 1.52 -25.58 0.38
C ALA A 56 1.87 -24.35 1.25
N THR A 57 3.14 -23.94 1.31
CA THR A 57 3.55 -22.75 2.07
C THR A 57 3.01 -21.44 1.48
N LEU A 58 2.60 -21.44 0.20
CA LEU A 58 1.98 -20.27 -0.45
C LEU A 58 0.70 -19.83 0.25
N GLY A 59 -0.03 -20.76 0.88
CA GLY A 59 -1.25 -20.46 1.63
C GLY A 59 -1.01 -19.58 2.86
N LEU A 60 0.22 -19.54 3.38
CA LEU A 60 0.58 -18.78 4.59
C LEU A 60 1.02 -17.34 4.29
N SER A 61 1.51 -17.05 3.07
CA SER A 61 2.13 -15.77 2.76
C SER A 61 1.15 -14.60 2.88
N TRP A 62 -0.07 -14.79 2.38
CA TRP A 62 -1.11 -13.76 2.38
C TRP A 62 -1.68 -13.48 3.77
N PRO A 63 -2.15 -14.49 4.54
CA PRO A 63 -2.64 -14.28 5.89
C PRO A 63 -1.60 -13.61 6.79
N LEU A 64 -0.33 -14.00 6.68
CA LEU A 64 0.76 -13.41 7.46
C LEU A 64 1.00 -11.94 7.08
N ALA A 65 1.06 -11.61 5.79
CA ALA A 65 1.24 -10.24 5.33
C ALA A 65 0.09 -9.32 5.77
N VAL A 66 -1.15 -9.82 5.66
CA VAL A 66 -2.35 -9.12 6.12
C VAL A 66 -2.30 -8.89 7.63
N ALA A 67 -1.97 -9.92 8.42
CA ALA A 67 -1.87 -9.81 9.87
C ALA A 67 -0.84 -8.74 10.28
N ILE A 68 0.38 -8.79 9.73
CA ILE A 68 1.44 -7.82 10.01
C ILE A 68 1.01 -6.40 9.61
N PHE A 69 0.40 -6.25 8.43
CA PHE A 69 -0.11 -4.97 7.95
C PHE A 69 -1.17 -4.40 8.90
N PHE A 70 -2.14 -5.20 9.33
CA PHE A 70 -3.17 -4.77 10.28
C PHE A 70 -2.57 -4.41 11.63
N THR A 71 -1.62 -5.18 12.16
CA THR A 71 -0.92 -4.83 13.41
C THR A 71 -0.27 -3.45 13.31
N GLY A 72 0.44 -3.17 12.21
CA GLY A 72 1.03 -1.85 11.97
C GLY A 72 -0.03 -0.74 11.82
N LEU A 73 -1.13 -1.02 11.13
CA LEU A 73 -2.25 -0.09 10.95
C LEU A 73 -2.93 0.25 12.29
N PHE A 74 -3.16 -0.75 13.15
CA PHE A 74 -3.72 -0.56 14.48
C PHE A 74 -2.78 0.27 15.37
N ARG A 75 -1.47 0.00 15.32
CA ARG A 75 -0.48 0.80 16.05
C ARG A 75 -0.49 2.26 15.57
N LEU A 76 -0.46 2.49 14.26
CA LEU A 76 -0.51 3.84 13.67
C LEU A 76 -1.78 4.59 14.09
N ARG A 77 -2.94 3.91 14.03
CA ARG A 77 -4.22 4.49 14.46
C ARG A 77 -4.23 4.90 15.93
N ARG A 78 -3.58 4.13 16.82
CA ARG A 78 -3.53 4.41 18.26
C ARG A 78 -2.64 5.63 18.57
N ILE A 79 -1.51 5.78 17.88
CA ILE A 79 -0.49 6.79 18.23
C ILE A 79 -0.55 8.07 17.39
N GLY A 80 -1.19 8.06 16.21
CA GLY A 80 -1.06 9.13 15.21
C GLY A 80 -2.19 10.16 15.17
N GLY A 81 -3.05 10.22 16.19
CA GLY A 81 -4.13 11.21 16.28
C GLY A 81 -5.20 11.11 15.17
N GLU A 82 -5.89 12.22 14.90
CA GLU A 82 -7.02 12.26 13.95
C GLU A 82 -6.61 11.95 12.51
N ALA A 83 -5.46 12.48 12.06
CA ALA A 83 -4.93 12.21 10.74
C ALA A 83 -4.70 10.70 10.51
N ALA A 84 -4.11 10.01 11.49
CA ALA A 84 -3.91 8.57 11.41
C ALA A 84 -5.22 7.78 11.47
N ARG A 85 -6.21 8.21 12.28
CA ARG A 85 -7.54 7.58 12.31
C ARG A 85 -8.23 7.64 10.95
N ARG A 86 -8.18 8.80 10.29
CA ARG A 86 -8.76 9.01 8.96
C ARG A 86 -8.07 8.14 7.90
N VAL A 87 -6.74 8.16 7.85
CA VAL A 87 -5.96 7.31 6.94
C VAL A 87 -6.26 5.84 7.19
N ALA A 88 -6.26 5.39 8.45
CA ALA A 88 -6.57 3.99 8.78
C ALA A 88 -8.02 3.58 8.45
N GLY A 89 -8.95 4.53 8.38
CA GLY A 89 -10.30 4.30 7.84
C GLY A 89 -10.25 3.97 6.35
N TRP A 90 -9.63 4.82 5.55
CA TRP A 90 -9.53 4.62 4.10
C TRP A 90 -8.68 3.42 3.72
N SER A 91 -7.59 3.15 4.45
CA SER A 91 -6.75 1.96 4.22
C SER A 91 -7.51 0.66 4.49
N ARG A 92 -8.41 0.64 5.49
CA ARG A 92 -9.29 -0.52 5.71
C ARG A 92 -10.24 -0.72 4.54
N MET A 93 -10.84 0.36 4.01
CA MET A 93 -11.69 0.27 2.83
C MET A 93 -10.92 -0.29 1.63
N ALA A 94 -9.68 0.17 1.39
CA ALA A 94 -8.84 -0.35 0.32
C ALA A 94 -8.56 -1.86 0.47
N VAL A 95 -8.22 -2.31 1.68
CA VAL A 95 -8.01 -3.73 1.97
C VAL A 95 -9.30 -4.53 1.75
N PHE A 96 -10.45 -4.04 2.20
CA PHE A 96 -11.74 -4.69 1.95
C PHE A 96 -12.08 -4.75 0.46
N SER A 97 -11.76 -3.72 -0.33
CA SER A 97 -11.91 -3.77 -1.79
C SER A 97 -11.04 -4.85 -2.43
N MET A 98 -9.80 -5.03 -1.97
CA MET A 98 -8.92 -6.11 -2.45
C MET A 98 -9.44 -7.49 -2.05
N ILE A 99 -9.92 -7.66 -0.81
CA ILE A 99 -10.53 -8.90 -0.35
C ILE A 99 -11.80 -9.19 -1.16
N ALA A 100 -12.65 -8.20 -1.41
CA ALA A 100 -13.85 -8.35 -2.22
C ALA A 100 -13.52 -8.78 -3.66
N ALA A 101 -12.49 -8.19 -4.28
CA ALA A 101 -12.02 -8.61 -5.60
C ALA A 101 -11.52 -10.06 -5.59
N ALA A 102 -10.73 -10.45 -4.58
CA ALA A 102 -10.26 -11.82 -4.43
C ALA A 102 -11.41 -12.82 -4.23
N LEU A 103 -12.39 -12.49 -3.40
CA LEU A 103 -13.58 -13.32 -3.18
C LEU A 103 -14.46 -13.44 -4.42
N ALA A 104 -14.59 -12.36 -5.19
CA ALA A 104 -15.32 -12.38 -6.46
C ALA A 104 -14.63 -13.32 -7.48
N LEU A 105 -13.30 -13.26 -7.60
CA LEU A 105 -12.54 -14.17 -8.43
C LEU A 105 -12.62 -15.62 -7.94
N ALA A 106 -12.58 -15.84 -6.62
CA ALA A 106 -12.72 -17.18 -6.03
C ALA A 106 -14.11 -17.76 -6.29
N ALA A 107 -15.17 -16.96 -6.14
CA ALA A 107 -16.54 -17.38 -6.46
C ALA A 107 -16.69 -17.70 -7.94
N ALA A 108 -16.18 -16.84 -8.84
CA ALA A 108 -16.18 -17.11 -10.28
C ALA A 108 -15.40 -18.38 -10.64
N SER A 109 -14.25 -18.61 -10.00
CA SER A 109 -13.45 -19.84 -10.14
C SER A 109 -14.25 -21.06 -9.71
N GLY A 110 -14.93 -20.99 -8.57
CA GLY A 110 -15.78 -22.07 -8.06
C GLY A 110 -16.98 -22.37 -8.96
N MET A 111 -17.60 -21.35 -9.55
CA MET A 111 -18.73 -21.50 -10.46
C MET A 111 -18.33 -22.07 -11.83
N THR A 112 -17.13 -21.74 -12.32
CA THR A 112 -16.64 -22.18 -13.64
C THR A 112 -15.80 -23.45 -13.59
N GLY A 113 -15.32 -23.83 -12.39
CA GLY A 113 -14.30 -24.87 -12.21
C GLY A 113 -12.90 -24.43 -12.62
N ASP A 114 -12.72 -23.20 -13.10
CA ASP A 114 -11.45 -22.67 -13.57
C ASP A 114 -10.75 -21.83 -12.49
N TRP A 115 -9.85 -22.47 -11.75
CA TRP A 115 -9.04 -21.80 -10.73
C TRP A 115 -7.93 -20.91 -11.30
N SER A 116 -7.68 -20.91 -12.61
CA SER A 116 -6.73 -19.98 -13.23
C SER A 116 -7.20 -18.52 -13.11
N LEU A 117 -8.51 -18.29 -12.94
CA LEU A 117 -9.08 -16.98 -12.67
C LEU A 117 -8.48 -16.32 -11.41
N MET A 118 -8.09 -17.10 -10.41
CA MET A 118 -7.44 -16.56 -9.20
C MET A 118 -6.08 -15.91 -9.48
N LEU A 119 -5.41 -16.27 -10.57
CA LEU A 119 -4.14 -15.65 -10.97
C LEU A 119 -4.33 -14.17 -11.36
N TRP A 120 -5.55 -13.76 -11.74
CA TRP A 120 -5.88 -12.36 -12.04
C TRP A 120 -5.96 -11.47 -10.81
N ASN A 121 -5.92 -12.03 -9.60
CA ASN A 121 -5.97 -11.25 -8.36
C ASN A 121 -4.82 -10.22 -8.28
N SER A 122 -3.63 -10.58 -8.77
CA SER A 122 -2.48 -9.69 -8.86
C SER A 122 -2.74 -8.48 -9.75
N VAL A 123 -3.34 -8.72 -10.93
CA VAL A 123 -3.70 -7.69 -11.91
C VAL A 123 -4.77 -6.77 -11.32
N ALA A 124 -5.82 -7.33 -10.72
CA ALA A 124 -6.88 -6.58 -10.05
C ALA A 124 -6.32 -5.69 -8.93
N THR A 125 -5.39 -6.21 -8.13
CA THR A 125 -4.75 -5.46 -7.03
C THR A 125 -3.98 -4.24 -7.56
N LEU A 126 -3.16 -4.40 -8.60
CA LEU A 126 -2.43 -3.27 -9.20
C LEU A 126 -3.38 -2.28 -9.88
N GLY A 127 -4.46 -2.77 -10.51
CA GLY A 127 -5.53 -1.92 -11.03
C GLY A 127 -6.15 -1.02 -9.96
N LEU A 128 -6.47 -1.59 -8.78
CA LEU A 128 -6.98 -0.84 -7.64
C LEU A 128 -5.98 0.21 -7.13
N TYR A 129 -4.67 -0.12 -7.08
CA TYR A 129 -3.63 0.86 -6.75
C TYR A 129 -3.58 2.00 -7.77
N GLY A 130 -3.65 1.70 -9.06
CA GLY A 130 -3.70 2.70 -10.13
C GLY A 130 -4.89 3.64 -9.97
N LEU A 131 -6.10 3.10 -9.78
CA LEU A 131 -7.30 3.89 -9.55
C LEU A 131 -7.21 4.75 -8.29
N ALA A 132 -6.63 4.24 -7.21
CA ALA A 132 -6.43 4.99 -5.98
C ALA A 132 -5.51 6.21 -6.20
N TRP A 133 -4.39 6.02 -6.91
CA TRP A 133 -3.46 7.11 -7.25
C TRP A 133 -4.06 8.13 -8.22
N LEU A 134 -4.81 7.69 -9.23
CA LEU A 134 -5.50 8.61 -10.14
C LEU A 134 -6.62 9.39 -9.44
N THR A 135 -7.31 8.77 -8.49
CA THR A 135 -8.28 9.46 -7.62
C THR A 135 -7.58 10.49 -6.72
N ALA A 136 -6.41 10.14 -6.17
CA ALA A 136 -5.61 11.07 -5.39
C ALA A 136 -5.13 12.25 -6.24
N PHE A 137 -4.69 12.00 -7.48
CA PHE A 137 -4.34 13.02 -8.46
C PHE A 137 -5.53 13.95 -8.76
N ALA A 138 -6.72 13.42 -9.05
CA ALA A 138 -7.90 14.23 -9.34
C ALA A 138 -8.24 15.20 -8.19
N ARG A 139 -7.96 14.81 -6.94
CA ARG A 139 -8.20 15.63 -5.74
C ARG A 139 -7.08 16.61 -5.43
N ALA A 140 -5.82 16.18 -5.54
CA ALA A 140 -4.66 16.96 -5.12
C ALA A 140 -3.98 17.75 -6.26
N ARG A 141 -4.29 17.40 -7.51
CA ARG A 141 -3.70 17.95 -8.75
C ARG A 141 -2.17 17.93 -8.78
N ARG A 142 -1.57 16.86 -8.24
CA ARG A 142 -0.11 16.66 -8.21
C ARG A 142 0.32 15.65 -9.28
N PRO A 143 1.07 16.06 -10.32
CA PRO A 143 1.38 15.19 -11.46
C PRO A 143 2.15 13.92 -11.06
N GLY A 144 2.95 13.95 -9.98
CA GLY A 144 3.62 12.77 -9.46
C GLY A 144 2.65 11.65 -9.10
N MET A 145 1.46 11.98 -8.59
CA MET A 145 0.41 10.98 -8.29
C MET A 145 -0.15 10.34 -9.56
N ALA A 146 -0.31 11.11 -10.65
CA ALA A 146 -0.76 10.57 -11.93
C ALA A 146 0.28 9.61 -12.51
N LEU A 147 1.56 9.99 -12.47
CA LEU A 147 2.66 9.14 -12.94
C LEU A 147 2.69 7.80 -12.19
N ILE A 148 2.59 7.83 -10.86
CA ILE A 148 2.55 6.59 -10.05
C ILE A 148 1.32 5.75 -10.42
N GLY A 149 0.16 6.38 -10.63
CA GLY A 149 -1.05 5.69 -11.08
C GLY A 149 -0.87 5.00 -12.43
N LEU A 150 -0.24 5.67 -13.39
CA LEU A 150 0.08 5.09 -14.70
C LEU A 150 1.10 3.96 -14.59
N VAL A 151 2.11 4.06 -13.72
CA VAL A 151 3.05 2.95 -13.44
C VAL A 151 2.31 1.74 -12.88
N ALA A 152 1.35 1.94 -11.97
CA ALA A 152 0.55 0.83 -11.43
C ALA A 152 -0.30 0.15 -12.51
N LEU A 153 -0.95 0.93 -13.39
CA LEU A 153 -1.74 0.39 -14.50
C LEU A 153 -0.86 -0.29 -15.56
N GLY A 154 0.30 0.30 -15.89
CA GLY A 154 1.30 -0.31 -16.76
C GLY A 154 1.84 -1.62 -16.19
N GLY A 155 2.08 -1.67 -14.87
CA GLY A 155 2.43 -2.89 -14.16
C GLY A 155 1.33 -3.94 -14.25
N ALA A 156 0.06 -3.56 -14.05
CA ALA A 156 -1.07 -4.48 -14.19
C ALA A 156 -1.15 -5.07 -15.62
N ALA A 157 -0.98 -4.25 -16.65
CA ALA A 157 -0.93 -4.69 -18.04
C ALA A 157 0.29 -5.58 -18.34
N LEU A 158 1.44 -5.28 -17.75
CA LEU A 158 2.62 -6.13 -17.90
C LEU A 158 2.41 -7.49 -17.22
N LEU A 159 1.84 -7.51 -16.02
CA LEU A 159 1.52 -8.74 -15.28
C LEU A 159 0.54 -9.62 -16.06
N SER A 160 -0.44 -9.06 -16.77
CA SER A 160 -1.40 -9.87 -17.53
C SER A 160 -0.73 -10.69 -18.64
N THR A 161 0.40 -10.23 -19.18
CA THR A 161 1.20 -10.99 -20.16
C THR A 161 2.01 -12.14 -19.56
N ARG A 162 2.08 -12.22 -18.21
CA ARG A 162 2.89 -13.19 -17.46
C ARG A 162 2.07 -14.05 -16.51
N ILE A 163 0.75 -14.08 -16.69
CA ILE A 163 -0.16 -14.84 -15.82
C ILE A 163 0.26 -16.31 -15.77
N GLY A 164 0.31 -16.85 -14.55
CA GLY A 164 0.65 -18.26 -14.31
C GLY A 164 2.15 -18.57 -14.31
N THR A 165 3.01 -17.56 -14.50
CA THR A 165 4.47 -17.73 -14.41
C THR A 165 5.00 -17.23 -13.06
N ALA A 166 6.16 -17.72 -12.63
CA ALA A 166 6.82 -17.23 -11.42
C ALA A 166 7.11 -15.71 -11.51
N ASP A 167 7.46 -15.23 -12.71
CA ASP A 167 7.78 -13.82 -12.97
C ASP A 167 6.63 -12.87 -12.62
N GLN A 168 5.38 -13.34 -12.65
CA GLN A 168 4.20 -12.57 -12.21
C GLN A 168 4.41 -11.98 -10.81
N TYR A 169 4.90 -12.79 -9.87
CA TYR A 169 5.08 -12.38 -8.48
C TYR A 169 6.27 -11.42 -8.31
N MET A 170 7.35 -11.63 -9.05
CA MET A 170 8.50 -10.72 -9.04
C MET A 170 8.14 -9.34 -9.63
N LEU A 171 7.41 -9.34 -10.75
CA LEU A 171 6.89 -8.11 -11.35
C LEU A 171 5.90 -7.41 -10.42
N GLN A 172 5.04 -8.16 -9.72
CA GLN A 172 4.13 -7.60 -8.72
C GLN A 172 4.90 -6.95 -7.57
N ALA A 173 5.89 -7.64 -7.00
CA ALA A 173 6.74 -7.11 -5.93
C ALA A 173 7.46 -5.84 -6.37
N SER A 174 8.04 -5.86 -7.57
CA SER A 174 8.75 -4.71 -8.15
C SER A 174 7.80 -3.52 -8.37
N THR A 175 6.61 -3.78 -8.90
CA THR A 175 5.61 -2.73 -9.11
C THR A 175 5.15 -2.15 -7.77
N LEU A 176 4.85 -2.99 -6.76
CA LEU A 176 4.51 -2.54 -5.41
C LEU A 176 5.64 -1.72 -4.78
N ALA A 177 6.89 -2.07 -5.03
CA ALA A 177 8.02 -1.26 -4.58
C ALA A 177 7.95 0.15 -5.19
N LEU A 178 7.72 0.26 -6.50
CA LEU A 178 7.62 1.53 -7.21
C LEU A 178 6.39 2.35 -6.84
N VAL A 179 5.23 1.72 -6.64
CA VAL A 179 3.94 2.43 -6.51
C VAL A 179 3.43 2.56 -5.07
N ALA A 180 4.00 1.82 -4.13
CA ALA A 180 3.62 1.89 -2.71
C ALA A 180 4.83 2.16 -1.81
N LEU A 181 5.90 1.35 -1.92
CA LEU A 181 7.04 1.44 -0.99
C LEU A 181 7.80 2.77 -1.13
N LEU A 182 8.27 3.09 -2.34
CA LEU A 182 9.04 4.31 -2.60
C LEU A 182 8.23 5.60 -2.36
N PRO A 183 7.03 5.77 -2.92
CA PRO A 183 6.22 6.96 -2.62
C PRO A 183 5.78 6.99 -1.15
N GLY A 184 5.54 5.83 -0.54
CA GLY A 184 5.25 5.71 0.88
C GLY A 184 6.38 6.23 1.76
N LEU A 185 7.62 5.80 1.48
CA LEU A 185 8.82 6.29 2.15
C LEU A 185 8.98 7.80 1.95
N TRP A 186 8.83 8.29 0.73
CA TRP A 186 8.95 9.71 0.40
C TRP A 186 7.96 10.57 1.21
N LEU A 187 6.69 10.18 1.24
CA LEU A 187 5.64 10.85 2.01
C LEU A 187 5.84 10.71 3.53
N ALA A 188 6.31 9.54 4.00
CA ALA A 188 6.57 9.30 5.42
C ALA A 188 7.69 10.20 5.97
N LEU A 189 8.64 10.60 5.10
CA LEU A 189 9.68 11.59 5.38
C LEU A 189 9.18 13.05 5.28
N GLY A 190 7.88 13.27 5.05
CA GLY A 190 7.27 14.61 4.97
C GLY A 190 7.45 15.32 3.63
N ARG A 191 7.95 14.63 2.60
CA ARG A 191 8.14 15.21 1.27
C ARG A 191 6.83 15.16 0.47
N ARG A 192 6.69 16.06 -0.50
CA ARG A 192 5.51 16.14 -1.38
C ARG A 192 5.74 15.38 -2.69
N LEU A 193 4.66 14.83 -3.24
CA LEU A 193 4.59 14.22 -4.57
C LEU A 193 4.04 15.21 -5.60
#